data_AF-A0A7S1RG26-F1
#
_entry.id   AF-A0A7S1RG26-F1
#
_cell.length_a   1.000
_cell.length_b   1.000
_cell.length_c   1.000
_cell.angle_alpha   90.00
_cell.angle_beta   90.00
_cell.angle_gamma   90.00
#
_symmetry.space_group_name_H-M   'P 1'
#
loop_
_entity.id
_entity.type
_entity.pdbx_description
1 polymer ?
#
loop_
_entity_poly.entity_id
_entity_poly.type
_entity_poly.pdbx_seq_one_letter_code
_entity_poly.pdbx_strand_id
1 'polypeptide(L)'
;MWGAGTKRAGEAYAPGPPLKRPALDISPQDLADIKQWQEASPVGSNVPGTHIVPCKTPFEGPLADKAYAAGLIADEDWFGKDDLVKTSIDQGTPIGLVVDLVNTTKYYTGFDKSAGIEYKKVRIPGRSVPERSVMEEVFDMIDDFVARKPDKYVAVHCTHGINRTGFLVSAYLMTRAHLPKCGGAVAAFEKARGSKMDKQYLLEALMELEEGKY
;
A
#
# COMPACT_ATOMS: atom_id res chain seq x y z
N MET A 1 -42.98 38.03 56.61
CA MET A 1 -41.62 38.21 57.15
C MET A 1 -40.67 37.55 56.16
N TRP A 2 -39.99 38.35 55.34
CA TRP A 2 -39.09 37.89 54.28
C TRP A 2 -37.71 37.62 54.89
N GLY A 3 -37.19 36.40 54.73
CA GLY A 3 -35.82 36.03 55.11
C GLY A 3 -34.95 35.91 53.87
N ALA A 4 -34.22 36.98 53.56
CA ALA A 4 -33.29 37.05 52.44
C ALA A 4 -32.00 36.28 52.75
N GLY A 5 -31.72 35.22 51.99
CA GLY A 5 -30.42 34.55 51.94
C GLY A 5 -29.50 35.24 50.94
N THR A 6 -28.44 35.87 51.44
CA THR A 6 -27.39 36.53 50.68
C THR A 6 -26.58 35.54 49.84
N LYS A 7 -26.67 35.63 48.50
CA LYS A 7 -25.71 34.96 47.60
C LYS A 7 -24.43 35.79 47.55
N ARG A 8 -23.30 35.21 47.95
CA ARG A 8 -21.96 35.79 47.71
C ARG A 8 -21.68 35.75 46.21
N ALA A 9 -21.36 36.90 45.64
CA ALA A 9 -20.74 37.03 44.34
C ALA A 9 -19.22 36.81 44.49
N GLY A 10 -18.59 36.11 43.54
CA GLY A 10 -17.14 36.20 43.36
C GLY A 10 -16.32 34.92 43.21
N GLU A 11 -16.87 33.78 42.80
CA GLU A 11 -16.03 32.66 42.35
C GLU A 11 -15.96 32.65 40.83
N ALA A 12 -14.83 33.14 40.30
CA ALA A 12 -14.49 33.00 38.90
C ALA A 12 -14.36 31.51 38.57
N TYR A 13 -15.12 31.05 37.59
CA TYR A 13 -15.07 29.69 37.08
C TYR A 13 -13.69 29.47 36.46
N ALA A 14 -12.78 28.83 37.20
CA ALA A 14 -11.52 28.38 36.63
C ALA A 14 -11.85 27.33 35.55
N PRO A 15 -11.33 27.45 34.32
CA PRO A 15 -11.50 26.38 33.34
C PRO A 15 -10.93 25.11 33.94
N GLY A 16 -11.76 24.06 33.99
CA GLY A 16 -11.32 22.73 34.41
C GLY A 16 -10.09 22.31 33.60
N PRO A 17 -9.25 21.40 34.12
CA PRO A 17 -8.09 20.92 33.38
C PRO A 17 -8.55 20.48 31.99
N PRO A 18 -7.81 20.84 30.92
CA PRO A 18 -8.19 20.44 29.57
C PRO A 18 -8.42 18.93 29.59
N LEU A 19 -9.59 18.50 29.13
CA LEU A 19 -9.87 17.09 28.94
C LEU A 19 -8.69 16.54 28.13
N LYS A 20 -7.92 15.61 28.73
CA LYS A 20 -6.85 14.92 28.02
C LYS A 20 -7.52 14.31 26.80
N ARG A 21 -7.20 14.84 25.60
CA ARG A 21 -7.57 14.16 24.36
C ARG A 21 -7.07 12.72 24.54
N PRO A 22 -7.92 11.69 24.32
CA PRO A 22 -7.46 10.32 24.44
C PRO A 22 -6.21 10.20 23.58
N ALA A 23 -5.13 9.68 24.17
CA ALA A 23 -3.87 9.50 23.45
C ALA A 23 -4.20 8.74 22.17
N LEU A 24 -3.83 9.31 21.02
CA LEU A 24 -4.07 8.71 19.73
C LEU A 24 -3.41 7.32 19.73
N ASP A 25 -4.21 6.27 19.63
CA ASP A 25 -3.76 4.87 19.59
C ASP A 25 -3.20 4.52 18.20
N ILE A 26 -2.18 5.28 17.80
CA ILE A 26 -1.44 5.16 16.54
C ILE A 26 0.04 5.06 16.91
N SER A 27 0.67 3.95 16.54
CA SER A 27 2.08 3.74 16.86
C SER A 27 2.97 4.72 16.07
N PRO A 28 4.20 5.02 16.54
CA PRO A 28 5.15 5.82 15.78
C PRO A 28 5.45 5.25 14.37
N GLN A 29 5.43 3.91 14.24
CA GLN A 29 5.60 3.24 12.96
C GLN A 29 4.39 3.47 12.04
N ASP A 30 3.16 3.36 12.55
CA ASP A 30 1.95 3.63 11.78
C ASP A 30 1.91 5.08 11.30
N LEU A 31 2.31 6.03 12.16
CA LEU A 31 2.39 7.44 11.80
C LEU A 31 3.38 7.69 10.66
N ALA A 32 4.54 7.03 10.69
CA ALA A 32 5.53 7.11 9.61
C ALA A 32 5.00 6.47 8.33
N ASP A 33 4.36 5.29 8.44
CA ASP A 33 3.77 4.59 7.30
C ASP A 33 2.70 5.45 6.61
N ILE A 34 1.81 6.11 7.37
CA ILE A 34 0.73 6.98 6.88
C ILE A 34 1.30 8.18 6.11
N LYS A 35 2.27 8.89 6.70
CA LYS A 35 2.89 10.06 6.06
C LYS A 35 3.50 9.69 4.70
N GLN A 36 4.27 8.61 4.67
CA GLN A 36 4.88 8.14 3.43
C GLN A 36 3.82 7.61 2.44
N TRP A 37 2.69 7.10 2.92
CA TRP A 37 1.57 6.66 2.08
C TRP A 37 0.84 7.84 1.41
N GLN A 38 0.74 8.99 2.07
CA GLN A 38 0.19 10.22 1.49
C GLN A 38 1.08 10.76 0.36
N GLU A 39 2.41 10.68 0.52
CA GLU A 39 3.38 11.10 -0.49
C GLU A 39 3.42 10.18 -1.73
N ALA A 40 3.05 8.90 -1.56
CA ALA A 40 3.03 7.94 -2.65
C ALA A 40 1.81 8.15 -3.57
N SER A 41 2.05 8.20 -4.89
CA SER A 41 0.95 8.24 -5.86
C SER A 41 0.10 6.96 -5.79
N PRO A 42 -1.23 7.03 -6.01
CA PRO A 42 -2.10 5.88 -5.76
C PRO A 42 -1.82 4.66 -6.65
N VAL A 43 -1.82 4.86 -7.97
CA VAL A 43 -1.70 3.80 -8.98
C VAL A 43 -0.66 4.25 -10.02
N GLY A 44 0.32 3.39 -10.31
CA GLY A 44 1.26 3.58 -11.42
C GLY A 44 0.67 3.18 -12.76
N SER A 45 1.39 3.40 -13.85
CA SER A 45 1.00 2.89 -15.17
C SER A 45 1.35 1.41 -15.33
N ASN A 46 0.89 0.79 -16.44
CA ASN A 46 1.24 -0.58 -16.74
C ASN A 46 2.76 -0.73 -16.94
N VAL A 47 3.33 -1.78 -16.35
CA VAL A 47 4.74 -2.12 -16.54
C VAL A 47 4.90 -2.67 -17.97
N PRO A 48 5.79 -2.08 -18.81
CA PRO A 48 5.88 -2.43 -20.22
C PRO A 48 6.10 -3.93 -20.46
N GLY A 49 5.34 -4.50 -21.40
CA GLY A 49 5.45 -5.92 -21.75
C GLY A 49 4.82 -6.88 -20.74
N THR A 50 4.05 -6.38 -19.77
CA THR A 50 3.38 -7.21 -18.75
C THR A 50 1.95 -6.74 -18.50
N HIS A 51 1.20 -7.54 -17.76
CA HIS A 51 -0.13 -7.21 -17.23
C HIS A 51 -0.06 -6.63 -15.80
N ILE A 52 1.11 -6.17 -15.36
CA ILE A 52 1.33 -5.73 -13.98
C ILE A 52 1.13 -4.22 -13.86
N VAL A 53 0.39 -3.82 -12.82
CA VAL A 53 0.18 -2.42 -12.42
C VAL A 53 0.62 -2.26 -10.96
N PRO A 54 1.70 -1.53 -10.67
CA PRO A 54 2.12 -1.30 -9.30
C PRO A 54 1.30 -0.17 -8.66
N CYS A 55 0.84 -0.37 -7.41
CA CYS A 55 0.06 0.63 -6.69
C CYS A 55 0.44 0.66 -5.20
N LYS A 56 0.01 1.71 -4.47
CA LYS A 56 0.04 1.71 -3.00
C LYS A 56 -1.12 0.89 -2.44
N THR A 57 -1.05 0.51 -1.17
CA THR A 57 -2.17 -0.21 -0.54
C THR A 57 -3.42 0.67 -0.51
N PRO A 58 -4.62 0.15 -0.85
CA PRO A 58 -5.86 0.74 -0.40
C PRO A 58 -5.84 0.96 1.12
N PHE A 59 -6.44 2.05 1.58
CA PHE A 59 -6.39 2.47 2.98
C PHE A 59 -7.79 2.80 3.51
N GLU A 60 -8.53 1.75 3.87
CA GLU A 60 -9.95 1.79 4.26
C GLU A 60 -10.28 0.79 5.38
N GLY A 61 -9.27 0.36 6.14
CA GLY A 61 -9.37 -0.60 7.24
C GLY A 61 -9.24 0.06 8.62
N PRO A 62 -9.02 -0.72 9.69
CA PRO A 62 -9.00 -0.20 11.06
C PRO A 62 -7.98 0.91 11.32
N LEU A 63 -6.86 0.93 10.59
CA LEU A 63 -5.89 2.01 10.70
C LEU A 63 -6.37 3.29 10.00
N ALA A 64 -7.17 3.19 8.94
CA ALA A 64 -7.76 4.35 8.26
C ALA A 64 -8.75 5.06 9.20
N ASP A 65 -9.63 4.31 9.85
CA ASP A 65 -10.59 4.85 10.84
C ASP A 65 -9.87 5.65 11.94
N LYS A 66 -8.78 5.10 12.47
CA LYS A 66 -7.92 5.76 13.46
C LYS A 66 -7.27 7.01 12.89
N ALA A 67 -6.74 6.94 11.67
CA ALA A 67 -6.07 8.07 11.01
C ALA A 67 -7.04 9.23 10.73
N TYR A 68 -8.27 8.95 10.30
CA TYR A 68 -9.34 9.95 10.15
C TYR A 68 -9.70 10.59 11.48
N ALA A 69 -9.98 9.79 12.51
CA ALA A 69 -10.30 10.30 13.84
C ALA A 69 -9.16 11.15 14.43
N ALA A 70 -7.92 10.86 14.03
CA ALA A 70 -6.72 11.60 14.42
C ALA A 70 -6.45 12.86 13.59
N GLY A 71 -7.18 13.09 12.49
CA GLY A 71 -6.90 14.17 11.53
C GLY A 71 -5.58 14.00 10.79
N LEU A 72 -5.10 12.76 10.62
CA LEU A 72 -3.88 12.44 9.87
C LEU A 72 -4.12 12.29 8.37
N ILE A 73 -5.34 11.92 7.99
CA ILE A 73 -5.81 11.84 6.60
C ILE A 73 -7.15 12.58 6.50
N ALA A 74 -7.37 13.22 5.36
CA ALA A 74 -8.62 13.90 5.01
C ALA A 74 -9.27 13.22 3.78
N ASP A 75 -10.43 13.73 3.34
CA ASP A 75 -11.15 13.16 2.20
C ASP A 75 -10.31 13.21 0.92
N GLU A 76 -9.47 14.23 0.77
CA GLU A 76 -8.57 14.38 -0.39
C GLU A 76 -7.41 13.38 -0.40
N ASP A 77 -7.08 12.81 0.77
CA ASP A 77 -6.07 11.76 0.90
C ASP A 77 -6.64 10.36 0.61
N TRP A 78 -7.97 10.21 0.61
CA TRP A 78 -8.63 8.90 0.55
C TRP A 78 -8.22 8.10 -0.69
N PHE A 79 -7.97 6.82 -0.48
CA PHE A 79 -7.76 5.87 -1.56
C PHE A 79 -8.15 4.47 -1.07
N GLY A 80 -9.40 4.10 -1.35
CA GLY A 80 -9.98 2.80 -1.04
C GLY A 80 -9.84 1.78 -2.17
N LYS A 81 -10.45 0.62 -1.99
CA LYS A 81 -10.52 -0.45 -2.98
C LYS A 81 -11.23 0.01 -4.25
N ASP A 82 -12.34 0.73 -4.10
CA ASP A 82 -13.11 1.23 -5.24
C ASP A 82 -12.33 2.27 -6.03
N ASP A 83 -11.53 3.11 -5.37
CA ASP A 83 -10.64 4.07 -6.02
C ASP A 83 -9.54 3.38 -6.83
N LEU A 84 -8.95 2.29 -6.31
CA LEU A 84 -8.02 1.46 -7.07
C LEU A 84 -8.68 0.94 -8.35
N VAL A 85 -9.87 0.34 -8.24
CA VAL A 85 -10.58 -0.24 -9.38
C VAL A 85 -10.94 0.84 -10.41
N LYS A 86 -11.55 1.93 -9.96
CA LYS A 86 -11.96 3.05 -10.82
C LYS A 86 -10.76 3.67 -11.53
N THR A 87 -9.70 4.00 -10.78
CA THR A 87 -8.49 4.61 -11.33
C THR A 87 -7.86 3.71 -12.40
N SER A 88 -7.79 2.40 -12.15
CA SER A 88 -7.26 1.45 -13.11
C SER A 88 -8.14 1.31 -14.36
N ILE A 89 -9.47 1.35 -14.24
CA ILE A 89 -10.36 1.37 -15.41
C ILE A 89 -10.13 2.65 -16.23
N ASP A 90 -10.08 3.81 -15.58
CA ASP A 90 -9.89 5.11 -16.23
C ASP A 90 -8.53 5.19 -16.96
N GLN A 91 -7.52 4.46 -16.47
CA GLN A 91 -6.20 4.33 -17.10
C GLN A 91 -6.12 3.24 -18.19
N GLY A 92 -7.22 2.53 -18.46
CA GLY A 92 -7.26 1.44 -19.46
C GLY A 92 -6.59 0.15 -19.00
N THR A 93 -6.39 -0.03 -17.69
CA THR A 93 -5.74 -1.20 -17.08
C THR A 93 -6.68 -1.92 -16.09
N PRO A 94 -7.85 -2.40 -16.51
CA PRO A 94 -8.86 -2.96 -15.61
C PRO A 94 -8.29 -4.13 -14.78
N ILE A 95 -8.25 -3.97 -13.46
CA ILE A 95 -7.71 -4.98 -12.53
C ILE A 95 -8.67 -6.17 -12.42
N GLY A 96 -8.12 -7.38 -12.45
CA GLY A 96 -8.85 -8.61 -12.09
C GLY A 96 -8.16 -9.46 -11.03
N LEU A 97 -6.91 -9.15 -10.66
CA LEU A 97 -6.21 -9.76 -9.52
C LEU A 97 -5.47 -8.69 -8.73
N VAL A 98 -5.53 -8.78 -7.40
CA VAL A 98 -4.71 -7.99 -6.47
C VAL A 98 -3.78 -8.91 -5.69
N VAL A 99 -2.48 -8.66 -5.80
CA VAL A 99 -1.42 -9.29 -5.00
C VAL A 99 -0.98 -8.32 -3.91
N ASP A 100 -1.41 -8.61 -2.68
CA ASP A 100 -1.13 -7.83 -1.48
C ASP A 100 0.06 -8.40 -0.72
N LEU A 101 1.17 -7.65 -0.72
CA LEU A 101 2.44 -8.04 -0.12
C LEU A 101 2.58 -7.62 1.36
N VAL A 102 1.55 -6.98 1.92
CA VAL A 102 1.62 -6.35 3.24
C VAL A 102 1.49 -7.42 4.34
N ASN A 103 2.41 -7.40 5.32
CA ASN A 103 2.39 -8.33 6.46
C ASN A 103 1.44 -7.90 7.60
N THR A 104 0.25 -7.40 7.25
CA THR A 104 -0.81 -7.02 8.21
C THR A 104 -2.12 -6.81 7.45
N THR A 105 -3.24 -6.82 8.17
CA THR A 105 -4.59 -6.53 7.66
C THR A 105 -5.12 -5.17 8.14
N LYS A 106 -4.26 -4.34 8.74
CA LYS A 106 -4.66 -3.02 9.28
C LYS A 106 -5.12 -2.01 8.21
N TYR A 107 -4.73 -2.20 6.95
CA TYR A 107 -5.04 -1.29 5.85
C TYR A 107 -6.36 -1.59 5.14
N TYR A 108 -6.66 -2.86 4.90
CA TYR A 108 -7.93 -3.37 4.38
C TYR A 108 -7.91 -4.92 4.43
N THR A 109 -9.03 -5.56 4.11
CA THR A 109 -9.13 -7.02 3.98
C THR A 109 -9.87 -7.43 2.72
N GLY A 110 -9.17 -8.09 1.81
CA GLY A 110 -9.75 -8.77 0.65
C GLY A 110 -10.61 -7.92 -0.26
N PHE A 111 -11.18 -8.55 -1.27
CA PHE A 111 -12.15 -7.96 -2.19
C PHE A 111 -13.47 -8.72 -2.11
N ASP A 112 -14.58 -8.03 -2.30
CA ASP A 112 -15.88 -8.67 -2.36
C ASP A 112 -15.99 -9.52 -3.62
N LYS A 113 -16.63 -10.69 -3.50
CA LYS A 113 -16.80 -11.61 -4.64
C LYS A 113 -17.52 -10.97 -5.82
N SER A 114 -18.45 -10.05 -5.55
CA SER A 114 -19.19 -9.30 -6.57
C SER A 114 -18.31 -8.33 -7.37
N ALA A 115 -17.14 -7.94 -6.87
CA ALA A 115 -16.22 -7.08 -7.60
C ALA A 115 -15.57 -7.79 -8.79
N GLY A 116 -15.64 -9.13 -8.86
CA GLY A 116 -15.00 -9.92 -9.92
C GLY A 116 -13.47 -9.85 -9.88
N ILE A 117 -12.90 -9.45 -8.74
CA ILE A 117 -11.46 -9.28 -8.52
C ILE A 117 -10.97 -10.40 -7.61
N GLU A 118 -10.01 -11.18 -8.09
CA GLU A 118 -9.27 -12.15 -7.28
C GLU A 118 -8.35 -11.39 -6.31
N TYR A 119 -8.24 -11.88 -5.07
CA TYR A 119 -7.36 -11.29 -4.05
C TYR A 119 -6.45 -12.36 -3.45
N LYS A 120 -5.16 -12.06 -3.41
CA LYS A 120 -4.12 -12.94 -2.89
C LYS A 120 -3.20 -12.15 -1.98
N LYS A 121 -3.10 -12.59 -0.72
CA LYS A 121 -2.23 -11.98 0.28
C LYS A 121 -0.98 -12.83 0.47
N VAL A 122 0.18 -12.28 0.11
CA VAL A 122 1.49 -12.90 0.27
C VAL A 122 2.27 -12.11 1.31
N ARG A 123 2.35 -12.63 2.53
CA ARG A 123 2.91 -11.88 3.65
C ARG A 123 4.43 -11.86 3.59
N ILE A 124 5.00 -10.71 3.22
CA ILE A 124 6.45 -10.51 3.21
C ILE A 124 6.86 -9.71 4.46
N PRO A 125 7.66 -10.29 5.37
CA PRO A 125 8.14 -9.59 6.56
C PRO A 125 8.81 -8.25 6.24
N GLY A 126 8.77 -7.35 7.21
CA GLY A 126 9.45 -6.06 7.07
C GLY A 126 10.97 -6.25 7.08
N ARG A 127 11.68 -5.47 6.27
CA ARG A 127 13.16 -5.46 6.20
C ARG A 127 13.79 -6.81 5.82
N SER A 128 13.05 -7.67 5.13
CA SER A 128 13.57 -8.92 4.57
C SER A 128 13.53 -8.88 3.05
N VAL A 129 14.49 -9.57 2.42
CA VAL A 129 14.41 -9.95 1.01
C VAL A 129 13.42 -11.12 0.91
N PRO A 130 12.47 -11.13 -0.04
CA PRO A 130 11.62 -12.29 -0.28
C PRO A 130 12.48 -13.52 -0.59
N GLU A 131 12.04 -14.72 -0.22
CA GLU A 131 12.71 -15.95 -0.64
C GLU A 131 12.38 -16.28 -2.10
N ARG A 132 13.27 -17.02 -2.78
CA ARG A 132 13.04 -17.49 -4.16
C ARG A 132 11.72 -18.26 -4.30
N SER A 133 11.37 -19.09 -3.33
CA SER A 133 10.09 -19.83 -3.29
C SER A 133 8.88 -18.89 -3.33
N VAL A 134 8.88 -17.85 -2.50
CA VAL A 134 7.82 -16.83 -2.43
C VAL A 134 7.76 -16.02 -3.73
N MET A 135 8.91 -15.72 -4.31
CA MET A 135 9.00 -15.03 -5.59
C MET A 135 8.38 -15.86 -6.72
N GLU A 136 8.78 -17.12 -6.87
CA GLU A 136 8.20 -18.02 -7.88
C GLU A 136 6.69 -18.23 -7.66
N GLU A 137 6.23 -18.38 -6.41
CA GLU A 137 4.79 -18.48 -6.10
C GLU A 137 4.00 -17.26 -6.62
N VAL A 138 4.53 -16.05 -6.41
CA VAL A 138 3.90 -14.82 -6.91
C VAL A 138 3.93 -14.80 -8.44
N PHE A 139 5.02 -15.24 -9.07
CA PHE A 139 5.17 -15.22 -10.53
C PHE A 139 4.22 -16.18 -11.21
N ASP A 140 4.16 -17.43 -10.72
CA ASP A 140 3.26 -18.44 -11.23
C ASP A 140 1.80 -18.01 -11.05
N MET A 141 1.47 -17.36 -9.93
CA MET A 141 0.14 -16.79 -9.71
C MET A 141 -0.23 -15.70 -10.72
N ILE A 142 0.73 -14.82 -11.06
CA ILE A 142 0.55 -13.79 -12.09
C ILE A 142 0.37 -14.45 -13.45
N ASP A 143 1.25 -15.37 -13.82
CA ASP A 143 1.25 -16.07 -15.11
C ASP A 143 -0.07 -16.84 -15.32
N ASP A 144 -0.50 -17.60 -14.32
CA ASP A 144 -1.76 -18.33 -14.33
C ASP A 144 -2.98 -17.42 -14.46
N PHE A 145 -2.96 -16.25 -13.81
CA PHE A 145 -4.04 -15.29 -13.94
C PHE A 145 -4.09 -14.69 -15.33
N VAL A 146 -2.95 -14.25 -15.87
CA VAL A 146 -2.85 -13.63 -17.19
C VAL A 146 -3.26 -14.61 -18.28
N ALA A 147 -2.89 -15.89 -18.17
CA ALA A 147 -3.32 -16.94 -19.09
C ALA A 147 -4.85 -17.13 -19.11
N ARG A 148 -5.51 -16.99 -17.95
CA ARG A 148 -6.98 -17.13 -17.82
C ARG A 148 -7.75 -15.86 -18.20
N LYS A 149 -7.16 -14.69 -17.98
CA LYS A 149 -7.80 -13.37 -18.10
C LYS A 149 -6.89 -12.37 -18.83
N PRO A 150 -6.59 -12.61 -20.12
CA PRO A 150 -5.67 -11.78 -20.90
C PRO A 150 -6.19 -10.36 -21.20
N ASP A 151 -7.43 -10.03 -20.85
CA ASP A 151 -8.01 -8.69 -20.95
C ASP A 151 -7.90 -7.88 -19.65
N LYS A 152 -7.35 -8.48 -18.58
CA LYS A 152 -7.26 -7.90 -17.23
C LYS A 152 -5.82 -7.73 -16.77
N TYR A 153 -5.65 -6.90 -15.76
CA TYR A 153 -4.37 -6.57 -15.16
C TYR A 153 -4.28 -7.07 -13.71
N VAL A 154 -3.04 -7.21 -13.24
CA VAL A 154 -2.68 -7.58 -11.88
C VAL A 154 -2.15 -6.36 -11.14
N ALA A 155 -2.87 -5.93 -10.11
CA ALA A 155 -2.37 -4.92 -9.19
C ALA A 155 -1.43 -5.57 -8.18
N VAL A 156 -0.21 -5.06 -8.05
CA VAL A 156 0.77 -5.54 -7.06
C VAL A 156 1.13 -4.41 -6.12
N HIS A 157 0.96 -4.61 -4.81
CA HIS A 157 1.26 -3.56 -3.84
C HIS A 157 1.93 -4.11 -2.58
N CYS A 158 2.76 -3.27 -1.98
CA CYS A 158 3.09 -3.35 -0.56
C CYS A 158 2.41 -2.16 0.15
N THR A 159 2.99 -1.61 1.22
CA THR A 159 2.39 -0.42 1.87
C THR A 159 2.37 0.77 0.91
N HIS A 160 3.54 1.14 0.38
CA HIS A 160 3.70 2.31 -0.49
C HIS A 160 3.72 1.96 -1.98
N GLY A 161 3.82 0.66 -2.30
CA GLY A 161 3.93 0.22 -3.69
C GLY A 161 5.29 0.46 -4.34
N ILE A 162 6.33 0.76 -3.56
CA ILE A 162 7.64 1.19 -4.09
C ILE A 162 8.65 0.05 -3.97
N ASN A 163 9.06 -0.32 -2.76
CA ASN A 163 10.24 -1.16 -2.58
C ASN A 163 10.01 -2.66 -2.74
N ARG A 164 9.16 -3.28 -1.92
CA ARG A 164 8.85 -4.73 -2.06
C ARG A 164 8.11 -5.03 -3.36
N THR A 165 7.26 -4.10 -3.80
CA THR A 165 6.62 -4.16 -5.11
C THR A 165 7.68 -4.08 -6.21
N GLY A 166 8.57 -3.09 -6.16
CA GLY A 166 9.62 -2.90 -7.14
C GLY A 166 10.57 -4.08 -7.24
N PHE A 167 10.93 -4.69 -6.10
CA PHE A 167 11.70 -5.92 -6.08
C PHE A 167 11.01 -7.04 -6.86
N LEU A 168 9.78 -7.40 -6.49
CA LEU A 168 9.06 -8.51 -7.15
C LEU A 168 8.79 -8.24 -8.63
N VAL A 169 8.38 -7.02 -8.98
CA VAL A 169 8.10 -6.66 -10.36
C VAL A 169 9.37 -6.63 -11.21
N SER A 170 10.48 -6.11 -10.68
CA SER A 170 11.77 -6.11 -11.39
C SER A 170 12.30 -7.54 -11.56
N ALA A 171 12.21 -8.37 -10.52
CA ALA A 171 12.59 -9.78 -10.61
C ALA A 171 11.72 -10.56 -11.61
N TYR A 172 10.41 -10.27 -11.69
CA TYR A 172 9.51 -10.84 -12.69
C TYR A 172 9.96 -10.45 -14.11
N LEU A 173 10.28 -9.16 -14.33
CA LEU A 173 10.80 -8.67 -15.61
C LEU A 173 12.10 -9.36 -16.03
N MET A 174 12.97 -9.66 -15.05
CA MET A 174 14.26 -10.32 -15.29
C MET A 174 14.14 -11.81 -15.60
N THR A 175 13.14 -12.50 -15.03
CA THR A 175 13.06 -13.96 -15.04
C THR A 175 11.97 -14.52 -15.95
N ARG A 176 10.84 -13.82 -16.09
CA ARG A 176 9.67 -14.24 -16.89
C ARG A 176 9.47 -13.39 -18.14
N ALA A 177 9.89 -12.13 -18.12
CA ALA A 177 9.78 -11.24 -19.27
C ALA A 177 11.11 -11.09 -20.05
N HIS A 178 11.13 -10.17 -21.02
CA HIS A 178 12.25 -9.99 -21.94
C HIS A 178 13.29 -8.95 -21.46
N LEU A 179 13.45 -8.76 -20.14
CA LEU A 179 14.34 -7.72 -19.60
C LEU A 179 15.29 -8.27 -18.50
N PRO A 180 16.27 -9.13 -18.87
CA PRO A 180 17.10 -9.87 -17.91
C PRO A 180 18.10 -9.03 -17.10
N LYS A 181 18.28 -7.74 -17.47
CA LYS A 181 19.26 -6.85 -16.85
C LYS A 181 18.65 -6.09 -15.68
N CYS A 182 19.25 -6.18 -14.49
CA CYS A 182 18.76 -5.55 -13.25
C CYS A 182 18.47 -4.06 -13.45
N GLY A 183 19.44 -3.30 -13.97
CA GLY A 183 19.26 -1.86 -14.19
C GLY A 183 18.11 -1.52 -15.15
N GLY A 184 17.89 -2.33 -16.19
CA GLY A 184 16.77 -2.15 -17.12
C GLY A 184 15.43 -2.45 -16.45
N ALA A 185 15.33 -3.56 -15.73
CA ALA A 185 14.12 -3.97 -15.02
C ALA A 185 13.69 -2.97 -13.95
N VAL A 186 14.65 -2.51 -13.13
CA VAL A 186 14.41 -1.46 -12.12
C VAL A 186 13.94 -0.17 -12.78
N ALA A 187 14.63 0.29 -13.84
CA ALA A 187 14.23 1.52 -14.53
C ALA A 187 12.83 1.42 -15.16
N ALA A 188 12.45 0.26 -15.70
CA ALA A 188 11.11 0.02 -16.23
C ALA A 188 10.05 0.08 -15.12
N PHE A 189 10.32 -0.55 -13.97
CA PHE A 189 9.45 -0.47 -12.80
C PHE A 189 9.32 0.98 -12.29
N GLU A 190 10.43 1.68 -12.05
CA GLU A 190 10.42 3.03 -11.49
C GLU A 190 9.67 4.01 -12.40
N LYS A 191 9.83 3.87 -13.72
CA LYS A 191 9.08 4.64 -14.71
C LYS A 191 7.59 4.37 -14.63
N ALA A 192 7.17 3.11 -14.54
CA ALA A 192 5.77 2.73 -14.43
C ALA A 192 5.16 3.19 -13.10
N ARG A 193 5.90 3.03 -12.00
CA ARG A 193 5.45 3.42 -10.65
C ARG A 193 5.43 4.94 -10.45
N GLY A 194 6.31 5.67 -11.13
CA GLY A 194 6.54 7.09 -10.91
C GLY A 194 7.33 7.39 -9.61
N SER A 195 8.04 6.40 -9.07
CA SER A 195 8.82 6.54 -7.83
C SER A 195 10.02 5.61 -7.85
N LYS A 196 11.12 6.05 -7.23
CA LYS A 196 12.37 5.28 -7.18
C LYS A 196 12.40 4.29 -6.04
N MET A 197 13.03 3.14 -6.26
CA MET A 197 13.40 2.23 -5.19
C MET A 197 14.55 2.85 -4.38
N ASP A 198 14.46 2.75 -3.06
CA ASP A 198 15.43 3.37 -2.14
C ASP A 198 16.00 2.39 -1.10
N LYS A 199 15.53 1.13 -1.09
CA LYS A 199 16.02 0.09 -0.18
C LYS A 199 17.13 -0.69 -0.83
N GLN A 200 18.36 -0.30 -0.48
CA GLN A 200 19.60 -0.86 -1.00
C GLN A 200 19.67 -2.39 -0.92
N TYR A 201 19.25 -3.00 0.19
CA TYR A 201 19.24 -4.47 0.32
C TYR A 201 18.34 -5.20 -0.69
N LEU A 202 17.30 -4.56 -1.22
CA LEU A 202 16.48 -5.13 -2.29
C LEU A 202 17.13 -4.94 -3.65
N LEU A 203 17.81 -3.81 -3.88
CA LEU A 203 18.56 -3.57 -5.12
C LEU A 203 19.74 -4.54 -5.23
N GLU A 204 20.45 -4.77 -4.14
CA GLU A 204 21.54 -5.75 -4.06
C GLU A 204 21.03 -7.17 -4.35
N ALA A 205 19.90 -7.57 -3.78
CA ALA A 205 19.29 -8.86 -4.08
C ALA A 205 18.90 -9.03 -5.57
N LEU A 206 18.48 -7.95 -6.25
CA LEU A 206 18.26 -7.99 -7.71
C LEU A 206 19.56 -8.14 -8.50
N MET A 207 20.66 -7.55 -8.03
CA MET A 207 21.98 -7.78 -8.63
C MET A 207 22.46 -9.21 -8.43
N GLU A 208 22.27 -9.77 -7.22
CA GLU A 208 22.56 -11.19 -6.95
C GLU A 208 21.72 -12.11 -7.83
N LEU A 209 20.46 -11.75 -8.11
CA LEU A 209 19.60 -12.49 -9.04
C LEU A 209 20.15 -12.46 -10.47
N GLU A 210 20.61 -11.30 -10.97
CA GLU A 210 21.27 -11.20 -12.28
C GLU A 210 22.54 -12.05 -12.36
N GLU A 211 23.31 -12.13 -11.27
CA GLU A 211 24.54 -12.91 -11.18
C GLU A 211 24.30 -14.42 -10.96
N GLY A 212 23.05 -14.85 -10.79
CA GLY A 212 22.70 -16.25 -10.50
C GLY A 212 23.08 -16.71 -9.09
N LYS A 213 23.24 -15.77 -8.14
CA LYS A 213 23.65 -16.01 -6.74
C LYS A 213 22.50 -15.93 -5.73
N TYR A 214 21.31 -15.56 -6.20
CA TYR A 214 20.09 -15.42 -5.41
C TYR A 214 19.43 -16.75 -5.04
#